data_AF-A0A7L4MAW1-F1
#
_entry.id   AF-A0A7L4MAW1-F1
#
_cell.length_a   1.000
_cell.length_b   1.000
_cell.length_c   1.000
_cell.angle_alpha   90.00
_cell.angle_beta   90.00
_cell.angle_gamma   90.00
#
_symmetry.space_group_name_H-M   'P 1'
#
loop_
_entity.id
_entity.type
_entity.pdbx_description
1 polymer ?
#
loop_
_entity_poly.entity_id
_entity_poly.type
_entity_poly.pdbx_seq_one_letter_code
_entity_poly.pdbx_strand_id
1 'polypeptide(L)'
;IGYGTLHPKTAGGQIFCVFFALFGIPLNIVFLHRVGKMLSLLCKKLGKFLHEKGMRKKKIKFLTLLFFLATGILVFLCLPSVFFQITEGWSYSEGIYFAFITLSTIGFGDYVVGKQPDRNYFSYYRTLVAIWILFGLAWIALLFNL
;
A
#
# COMPACT_ATOMS: atom_id res chain seq x y z
N ILE A 1 -7.87 -6.67 0.61
CA ILE A 1 -6.84 -7.64 1.01
C ILE A 1 -7.53 -8.90 1.53
N GLY A 2 -8.07 -8.91 2.75
CA GLY A 2 -8.85 -10.06 3.23
C GLY A 2 -7.96 -11.20 3.72
N TYR A 3 -7.13 -10.93 4.73
CA TYR A 3 -6.16 -11.89 5.29
C TYR A 3 -6.73 -13.21 5.82
N GLY A 4 -8.04 -13.36 5.97
CA GLY A 4 -8.68 -14.62 6.39
C GLY A 4 -8.47 -15.05 7.85
N THR A 5 -7.44 -14.55 8.54
CA THR A 5 -7.09 -14.92 9.93
C THR A 5 -8.15 -14.51 10.96
N LEU A 6 -9.00 -13.54 10.66
CA LEU A 6 -10.18 -13.19 11.44
C LEU A 6 -11.35 -13.04 10.46
N HIS A 7 -12.42 -13.80 10.66
CA HIS A 7 -13.59 -13.80 9.79
C HIS A 7 -14.88 -14.02 10.61
N PRO A 8 -16.02 -13.46 10.19
CA PRO A 8 -17.29 -13.63 10.89
C PRO A 8 -17.75 -15.10 10.83
N LYS A 9 -18.03 -15.68 12.00
CA LYS A 9 -18.50 -17.07 12.13
C LYS A 9 -20.03 -17.20 12.26
N THR A 10 -20.71 -16.11 12.62
CA THR A 10 -22.17 -16.08 12.77
C THR A 10 -22.86 -15.69 11.46
N ALA A 11 -24.03 -16.27 11.17
CA ALA A 11 -24.82 -15.95 9.98
C ALA A 11 -25.10 -14.43 9.84
N GLY A 12 -25.53 -13.76 10.92
CA GLY A 12 -25.77 -12.31 10.91
C GLY A 12 -24.52 -11.50 10.59
N GLY A 13 -23.38 -11.82 11.20
CA GLY A 13 -22.09 -11.17 10.93
C GLY A 13 -21.59 -11.38 9.48
N GLN A 14 -21.86 -12.55 8.88
CA GLN A 14 -21.52 -12.82 7.48
C GLN A 14 -22.37 -11.97 6.53
N ILE A 15 -23.68 -11.90 6.75
CA ILE A 15 -24.59 -11.05 5.95
C ILE A 15 -24.18 -9.57 6.09
N PHE A 16 -23.91 -9.10 7.30
CA PHE A 16 -23.41 -7.74 7.52
C PHE A 16 -22.11 -7.47 6.75
N CYS A 17 -21.17 -8.41 6.76
CA CYS A 17 -19.90 -8.29 6.05
C CYS A 17 -20.11 -8.15 4.52
N VAL A 18 -21.11 -8.81 3.94
CA VAL A 18 -21.45 -8.68 2.52
C VAL A 18 -21.89 -7.23 2.21
N PHE A 19 -22.83 -6.68 2.98
CA PHE A 19 -23.27 -5.30 2.78
C PHE A 19 -22.14 -4.29 3.02
N PHE A 20 -21.34 -4.50 4.05
CA PHE A 20 -20.18 -3.65 4.33
C PHE A 20 -19.20 -3.63 3.15
N ALA A 21 -18.88 -4.80 2.57
CA ALA A 21 -17.99 -4.90 1.42
C ALA A 21 -18.60 -4.27 0.15
N LEU A 22 -19.90 -4.47 -0.08
CA LEU A 22 -20.63 -3.95 -1.25
C LEU A 22 -20.50 -2.42 -1.38
N PHE A 23 -20.62 -1.69 -0.27
CA PHE A 23 -20.48 -0.23 -0.27
C PHE A 23 -19.03 0.23 0.00
N GLY A 24 -18.30 -0.50 0.85
CA GLY A 24 -16.95 -0.15 1.26
C GLY A 24 -15.91 -0.25 0.14
N ILE A 25 -15.99 -1.29 -0.70
CA ILE A 25 -15.03 -1.48 -1.80
C ILE A 25 -15.12 -0.34 -2.83
N PRO A 26 -16.31 0.00 -3.38
CA PRO A 26 -16.44 1.15 -4.28
C PRO A 26 -15.97 2.46 -3.66
N LEU A 27 -16.34 2.72 -2.40
CA LEU A 27 -15.92 3.93 -1.69
C LEU A 27 -14.39 4.00 -1.55
N ASN A 28 -13.75 2.89 -1.21
CA ASN A 28 -12.30 2.81 -1.11
C ASN A 28 -11.62 3.04 -2.48
N ILE A 29 -12.16 2.50 -3.57
CA ILE A 29 -11.63 2.75 -4.93
C ILE A 29 -11.71 4.24 -5.29
N VAL A 30 -12.84 4.89 -5.00
CA VAL A 30 -13.01 6.35 -5.24
C VAL A 30 -12.01 7.14 -4.40
N PHE A 31 -11.81 6.76 -3.13
CA PHE A 31 -10.82 7.38 -2.26
C PHE A 31 -9.40 7.22 -2.81
N LEU A 32 -8.99 5.99 -3.14
CA LEU A 32 -7.67 5.70 -3.72
C LEU A 32 -7.45 6.46 -5.02
N HIS A 33 -8.46 6.59 -5.89
CA HIS A 33 -8.37 7.39 -7.10
C HIS A 33 -8.14 8.88 -6.81
N ARG A 34 -8.80 9.45 -5.79
CA ARG A 34 -8.57 10.85 -5.38
C ARG A 34 -7.15 11.06 -4.85
N VAL A 35 -6.66 10.17 -4.00
CA VAL A 35 -5.29 10.22 -3.48
C VAL A 35 -4.27 10.05 -4.62
N GLY A 36 -4.49 9.07 -5.50
CA GLY A 36 -3.67 8.84 -6.69
C GLY A 36 -3.62 10.07 -7.61
N LYS A 37 -4.75 10.79 -7.79
CA LYS A 37 -4.78 12.05 -8.55
C LYS A 37 -3.91 13.13 -7.93
N MET A 38 -3.94 13.27 -6.60
CA MET A 38 -3.07 14.22 -5.89
C MET A 38 -1.58 13.90 -6.12
N LEU A 39 -1.20 12.63 -6.03
CA LEU A 39 0.16 12.19 -6.33
C LEU A 39 0.53 12.40 -7.81
N SER A 40 -0.40 12.14 -8.74
CA SER A 40 -0.20 12.38 -10.18
C SER A 40 0.11 13.85 -10.50
N LEU A 41 -0.46 14.80 -9.75
CA LEU A 41 -0.12 16.22 -9.91
C LEU A 41 1.36 16.48 -9.56
N LEU A 42 1.90 15.80 -8.55
CA LEU A 42 3.34 15.88 -8.23
C LEU A 42 4.18 15.31 -9.38
N CYS A 43 3.78 14.17 -9.95
CA CYS A 43 4.45 13.58 -11.13
C CYS A 43 4.47 14.56 -12.31
N LYS A 44 3.34 15.22 -12.57
CA LYS A 44 3.22 16.21 -13.65
C LYS A 44 4.09 17.44 -13.41
N LYS A 45 4.17 17.93 -12.17
CA LYS A 45 5.09 19.02 -11.80
C LYS A 45 6.55 18.63 -12.06
N LEU A 46 6.97 17.45 -11.61
CA LEU A 46 8.31 16.92 -11.87
C LEU A 46 8.58 16.73 -13.37
N GLY A 47 7.62 16.17 -14.11
CA GLY A 47 7.71 15.99 -15.55
C GLY A 47 7.82 17.31 -16.32
N LYS A 48 7.10 18.35 -15.87
CA LYS A 48 7.19 19.70 -16.45
C LYS A 48 8.58 20.31 -16.20
N PHE A 49 9.11 20.19 -14.99
CA PHE A 49 10.47 20.63 -14.66
C PHE A 49 11.53 19.95 -15.55
N LEU A 50 11.41 18.65 -15.79
CA LEU A 50 12.30 17.93 -16.72
C LEU A 50 12.09 18.35 -18.19
N HIS A 51 10.88 18.74 -18.56
CA HIS A 51 10.59 19.24 -19.90
C HIS A 51 11.19 20.62 -20.15
N GLU A 52 11.13 21.52 -19.16
CA GLU A 52 11.76 22.84 -19.21
C GLU A 52 13.29 22.73 -19.36
N LYS A 53 13.92 21.64 -18.90
CA LYS A 53 15.33 21.32 -19.18
C LYS A 53 15.61 20.78 -20.60
N GLY A 54 14.64 20.83 -21.51
CA GLY A 54 14.80 20.43 -22.91
C GLY A 54 14.72 18.94 -23.19
N MET A 55 14.26 18.11 -22.24
CA MET A 55 14.16 16.66 -22.45
C MET A 55 12.99 16.28 -23.38
N ARG A 56 13.21 15.26 -24.22
CA ARG A 56 12.18 14.70 -25.10
C ARG A 56 11.06 14.04 -24.29
N LYS A 57 9.79 14.30 -24.64
CA LYS A 57 8.59 13.80 -23.93
C LYS A 57 8.62 12.29 -23.61
N LYS A 58 9.05 11.44 -24.57
CA LYS A 58 9.18 9.98 -24.37
C LYS A 58 10.21 9.63 -23.27
N LYS A 59 11.35 10.35 -23.23
CA LYS A 59 12.40 10.15 -22.23
C LYS A 59 11.94 10.62 -20.84
N ILE A 60 11.18 11.72 -20.78
CA ILE A 60 10.59 12.20 -19.52
C ILE A 60 9.61 11.19 -18.95
N LYS A 61 8.64 10.71 -19.76
CA LYS A 61 7.67 9.71 -19.30
C LYS A 61 8.37 8.48 -18.74
N PHE A 62 9.36 7.96 -19.45
CA PHE A 62 10.16 6.81 -19.01
C PHE A 62 10.93 7.09 -17.73
N LEU A 63 11.64 8.22 -17.63
CA LEU A 63 12.44 8.57 -16.46
C LEU A 63 11.56 8.81 -15.22
N THR A 64 10.42 9.50 -15.38
CA THR A 64 9.45 9.69 -14.32
C THR A 64 8.90 8.34 -13.86
N LEU A 65 8.49 7.45 -14.76
CA LEU A 65 8.01 6.11 -14.39
C LEU A 65 9.08 5.34 -13.60
N LEU A 66 10.33 5.32 -14.07
CA LEU A 66 11.43 4.65 -13.37
C LEU A 66 11.68 5.24 -11.99
N PHE A 67 11.67 6.57 -11.86
CA PHE A 67 11.84 7.25 -10.58
C PHE A 67 10.72 6.91 -9.58
N PHE A 68 9.47 6.92 -10.02
CA PHE A 68 8.32 6.56 -9.17
C PHE A 68 8.31 5.08 -8.81
N LEU A 69 8.73 4.20 -9.72
CA LEU A 69 8.88 2.77 -9.43
C LEU A 69 9.97 2.54 -8.36
N ALA A 70 11.16 3.11 -8.57
CA ALA A 70 12.27 2.97 -7.63
C ALA A 70 11.93 3.54 -6.25
N THR A 71 11.33 4.74 -6.20
CA THR A 71 10.86 5.34 -4.96
C THR A 71 9.79 4.48 -4.28
N GLY A 72 8.86 3.91 -5.05
CA GLY A 72 7.82 3.04 -4.53
C GLY A 72 8.39 1.76 -3.89
N ILE A 73 9.35 1.11 -4.56
CA ILE A 73 10.02 -0.08 -4.01
C ILE A 73 10.74 0.27 -2.70
N LEU A 74 11.48 1.39 -2.66
CA LEU A 74 12.20 1.79 -1.45
C LEU A 74 11.25 2.14 -0.29
N VAL A 75 10.23 2.96 -0.53
CA VAL A 75 9.35 3.51 0.51
C VAL A 75 8.28 2.52 0.95
N PHE A 76 7.75 1.70 0.05
CA PHE A 76 6.63 0.80 0.35
C PHE A 76 7.03 -0.67 0.49
N LEU A 77 8.22 -1.09 0.05
CA LEU A 77 8.71 -2.46 0.28
C LEU A 77 9.93 -2.48 1.22
N CYS A 78 11.02 -1.81 0.87
CA CYS A 78 12.28 -1.94 1.62
C CYS A 78 12.22 -1.32 3.02
N LEU A 79 11.81 -0.05 3.13
CA LEU A 79 11.77 0.68 4.41
C LEU A 79 10.81 0.03 5.43
N PRO A 80 9.55 -0.33 5.07
CA PRO A 80 8.64 -1.00 5.99
C PRO A 80 9.17 -2.36 6.45
N SER A 81 9.94 -3.07 5.61
CA SER A 81 10.53 -4.35 5.97
C SER A 81 11.55 -4.24 7.09
N VAL A 82 12.36 -3.18 7.11
CA VAL A 82 13.26 -2.88 8.24
C VAL A 82 12.44 -2.62 9.50
N PHE A 83 11.34 -1.87 9.38
CA PHE A 83 10.46 -1.57 10.50
C PHE A 83 9.79 -2.84 11.06
N PHE A 84 9.25 -3.71 10.20
CA PHE A 84 8.65 -4.98 10.61
C PHE A 84 9.66 -5.92 11.25
N GLN A 85 10.91 -5.93 10.79
CA GLN A 85 11.96 -6.72 11.44
C GLN A 85 12.18 -6.31 12.90
N ILE A 86 12.14 -5.01 13.19
CA ILE A 86 12.33 -4.50 14.55
C ILE A 86 11.08 -4.75 15.41
N THR A 87 9.87 -4.51 14.87
CA THR A 87 8.63 -4.55 15.66
C THR A 87 8.01 -5.95 15.77
N GLU A 88 8.03 -6.73 14.71
CA GLU A 88 7.43 -8.08 14.62
C GLU A 88 8.45 -9.20 14.83
N GLY A 89 9.75 -8.87 14.87
CA GLY A 89 10.81 -9.87 14.96
C GLY A 89 10.95 -10.76 13.72
N TRP A 90 10.31 -10.39 12.60
CA TRP A 90 10.45 -11.09 11.32
C TRP A 90 11.85 -10.87 10.72
N SER A 91 12.31 -11.80 9.91
CA SER A 91 13.44 -11.55 9.02
C SER A 91 13.11 -10.45 8.01
N TYR A 92 14.13 -9.76 7.49
CA TYR A 92 13.93 -8.73 6.47
C TYR A 92 13.21 -9.26 5.22
N SER A 93 13.49 -10.50 4.81
CA SER A 93 12.82 -11.17 3.69
C SER A 93 11.33 -11.41 3.94
N GLU A 94 10.96 -11.80 5.15
CA GLU A 94 9.55 -11.97 5.54
C GLU A 94 8.82 -10.63 5.57
N GLY A 95 9.50 -9.56 6.02
CA GLY A 95 9.00 -8.19 5.91
C GLY A 95 8.71 -7.77 4.46
N ILE A 96 9.63 -8.05 3.53
CA ILE A 96 9.43 -7.76 2.10
C ILE A 96 8.26 -8.56 1.55
N TYR A 97 8.23 -9.85 1.85
CA TYR A 97 7.17 -10.75 1.44
C TYR A 97 5.80 -10.26 1.93
N PHE A 98 5.67 -9.95 3.22
CA PHE A 98 4.46 -9.39 3.80
C PHE A 98 4.05 -8.09 3.09
N ALA A 99 4.99 -7.16 2.88
CA ALA A 99 4.69 -5.89 2.23
C ALA A 99 4.18 -6.08 0.79
N PHE A 100 4.82 -6.96 0.02
CA PHE A 100 4.40 -7.28 -1.34
C PHE A 100 3.01 -7.95 -1.39
N ILE A 101 2.78 -8.99 -0.59
CA ILE A 101 1.49 -9.72 -0.53
C ILE A 101 0.34 -8.81 -0.06
N THR A 102 0.65 -7.87 0.84
CA THR A 102 -0.28 -6.87 1.35
C THR A 102 -0.67 -5.85 0.29
N LEU A 103 0.32 -5.23 -0.36
CA LEU A 103 0.11 -4.15 -1.32
C LEU A 103 -0.37 -4.63 -2.68
N SER A 104 -0.04 -5.87 -3.06
CA SER A 104 -0.66 -6.54 -4.22
C SER A 104 -2.11 -6.98 -3.95
N THR A 105 -2.59 -6.80 -2.71
CA THR A 105 -3.92 -7.20 -2.24
C THR A 105 -4.20 -8.71 -2.22
N ILE A 106 -3.17 -9.55 -2.40
CA ILE A 106 -3.27 -11.02 -2.32
C ILE A 106 -3.67 -11.46 -0.92
N GLY A 107 -2.94 -11.01 0.10
CA GLY A 107 -3.33 -11.18 1.50
C GLY A 107 -3.47 -12.61 2.01
N PHE A 108 -2.45 -13.46 1.89
CA PHE A 108 -2.51 -14.85 2.40
C PHE A 108 -2.80 -14.95 3.91
N GLY A 109 -2.32 -13.99 4.70
CA GLY A 109 -2.57 -13.94 6.15
C GLY A 109 -1.69 -14.88 6.99
N ASP A 110 -0.70 -15.50 6.37
CA ASP A 110 0.44 -16.17 7.03
C ASP A 110 1.27 -15.18 7.86
N TYR A 111 1.45 -13.94 7.37
CA TYR A 111 2.02 -12.82 8.13
C TYR A 111 0.96 -11.74 8.37
N VAL A 112 0.75 -11.36 9.63
CA VAL A 112 -0.17 -10.29 10.02
C VAL A 112 0.42 -9.53 11.21
N VAL A 113 0.48 -8.21 11.08
CA VAL A 113 1.03 -7.32 12.09
C VAL A 113 0.21 -7.29 13.39
N GLY A 114 0.88 -7.11 14.51
CA GLY A 114 0.28 -6.79 15.80
C GLY A 114 -0.44 -7.97 16.46
N LYS A 115 -0.16 -9.21 16.06
CA LYS A 115 -0.88 -10.41 16.55
C LYS A 115 -0.08 -11.30 17.49
N GLN A 116 1.23 -11.13 17.60
CA GLN A 116 2.06 -11.97 18.47
C GLN A 116 1.81 -11.64 19.95
N PRO A 117 1.36 -12.60 20.77
CA PRO A 117 1.01 -12.35 22.17
C PRO A 117 2.21 -12.05 23.07
N ASP A 118 3.42 -12.43 22.64
CA ASP A 118 4.70 -12.24 23.34
C ASP A 118 5.35 -10.87 23.06
N ARG A 119 4.78 -10.07 22.15
CA ARG A 119 5.32 -8.76 21.76
C ARG A 119 4.49 -7.60 22.29
N ASN A 120 5.18 -6.60 22.84
CA ASN A 120 4.57 -5.34 23.26
C ASN A 120 4.50 -4.36 22.09
N TYR A 121 3.33 -4.24 21.48
CA TYR A 121 3.08 -3.25 20.44
C TYR A 121 2.59 -1.93 21.05
N PHE A 122 3.01 -0.80 20.48
CA PHE A 122 2.45 0.50 20.86
C PHE A 122 1.01 0.65 20.34
N SER A 123 0.17 1.42 21.05
CA SER A 123 -1.29 1.44 20.82
C SER A 123 -1.71 1.80 19.39
N TYR A 124 -1.00 2.70 18.72
CA TYR A 124 -1.35 3.18 17.37
C TYR A 124 -0.71 2.37 16.23
N TYR A 125 0.01 1.30 16.53
CA TYR A 125 0.79 0.54 15.54
C TYR A 125 -0.05 0.03 14.36
N ARG A 126 -1.17 -0.66 14.64
CA ARG A 126 -2.06 -1.19 13.60
C ARG A 126 -2.66 -0.09 12.73
N THR A 127 -2.97 1.07 13.33
CA THR A 127 -3.48 2.24 12.60
C THR A 127 -2.42 2.81 11.66
N LEU A 128 -1.16 2.92 12.10
CA LEU A 128 -0.07 3.37 11.23
C LEU A 128 0.16 2.41 10.05
N VAL A 129 0.12 1.09 10.28
CA VAL A 129 0.22 0.11 9.21
C VAL A 129 -0.97 0.24 8.24
N ALA A 130 -2.20 0.43 8.74
CA ALA A 130 -3.35 0.67 7.87
C ALA A 130 -3.20 1.93 7.00
N ILE A 131 -2.68 3.02 7.56
CA ILE A 131 -2.38 4.26 6.82
C ILE A 131 -1.31 3.98 5.74
N TRP A 132 -0.24 3.28 6.09
CA TRP A 132 0.80 2.89 5.12
C TRP A 132 0.24 2.05 3.97
N ILE A 133 -0.64 1.07 4.26
CA ILE A 133 -1.33 0.27 3.22
C ILE A 133 -2.15 1.16 2.30
N LEU A 134 -2.93 2.10 2.84
CA LEU A 134 -3.75 3.02 2.03
C LEU A 134 -2.88 3.85 1.08
N PHE A 135 -1.76 4.40 1.58
CA PHE A 135 -0.84 5.17 0.74
C PHE A 135 -0.12 4.29 -0.30
N GLY A 136 0.29 3.08 0.06
CA GLY A 136 0.92 2.14 -0.87
C GLY A 136 -0.03 1.72 -2.00
N LEU A 137 -1.28 1.43 -1.68
CA LEU A 137 -2.31 1.14 -2.69
C LEU A 137 -2.60 2.33 -3.60
N ALA A 138 -2.64 3.54 -3.04
CA ALA A 138 -2.82 4.75 -3.85
C ALA A 138 -1.62 5.01 -4.78
N TRP A 139 -0.40 4.69 -4.34
CA TRP A 139 0.81 4.76 -5.16
C TRP A 139 0.79 3.75 -6.31
N ILE A 140 0.37 2.51 -6.06
CA ILE A 140 0.23 1.49 -7.11
C ILE A 140 -0.84 1.93 -8.12
N ALA A 141 -1.97 2.45 -7.66
CA ALA A 141 -3.01 2.99 -8.53
C ALA A 141 -2.50 4.16 -9.41
N LEU A 142 -1.57 4.97 -8.90
CA LEU A 142 -0.90 6.00 -9.69
C LEU A 142 -0.01 5.39 -10.79
N LEU A 143 0.78 4.34 -10.50
CA LEU A 143 1.67 3.72 -11.49
C LEU A 143 0.92 3.20 -12.71
N PHE A 144 -0.30 2.67 -12.53
CA PHE A 144 -1.17 2.25 -13.65
C PHE A 144 -1.69 3.42 -14.50
N ASN A 145 -1.73 4.63 -13.94
CA ASN A 145 -2.26 5.83 -14.60
C ASN A 145 -1.17 6.73 -15.22
N LEU A 146 0.12 6.33 -15.16
CA LEU A 146 1.26 7.11 -15.64
C LEU A 146 1.62 6.85 -17.11
#